data_AF-A0A1N6PPD1-F1
#
_entry.id   AF-A0A1N6PPD1-F1
#
_cell.length_a   1.000
_cell.length_b   1.000
_cell.length_c   1.000
_cell.angle_alpha   90.00
_cell.angle_beta   90.00
_cell.angle_gamma   90.00
#
_symmetry.space_group_name_H-M   'P 1'
#
loop_
_entity.id
_entity.type
_entity.pdbx_description
1 polymer ?
#
loop_
_entity_poly.entity_id
_entity_poly.type
_entity_poly.pdbx_seq_one_letter_code
_entity_poly.pdbx_strand_id
1 'polypeptide(L)'
;METERHDISPDAAMLAEAVQRWFDFHEVERTEHVDRFVCEAAIRIYWQGYRSVDDVATVLIATYFGPLATAVNAPSSSSVH
;
A
#
# COMPACT_ATOMS: atom_id res chain seq x y z
N MET A 1 9.14 -23.61 -21.20
CA MET A 1 8.86 -22.87 -19.96
C MET A 1 8.59 -21.44 -20.36
N GLU A 2 7.38 -21.21 -20.86
CA GLU A 2 6.94 -19.88 -21.25
C GLU A 2 6.73 -19.09 -19.98
N THR A 3 7.51 -18.03 -19.83
CA THR A 3 7.28 -17.01 -18.83
C THR A 3 5.95 -16.38 -19.21
N GLU A 4 4.89 -16.82 -18.55
CA GLU A 4 3.60 -16.14 -18.51
C GLU A 4 3.91 -14.69 -18.15
N ARG A 5 3.96 -13.84 -19.19
CA ARG A 5 3.97 -12.39 -19.02
C ARG A 5 2.64 -12.13 -18.35
N HIS A 6 2.66 -12.09 -17.02
CA HIS A 6 1.59 -11.57 -16.22
C HIS A 6 1.45 -10.13 -16.71
N ASP A 7 0.57 -9.90 -17.68
CA ASP A 7 0.14 -8.58 -18.09
C ASP A 7 -0.23 -7.89 -16.78
N ILE A 8 0.68 -7.04 -16.29
CA ILE A 8 0.39 -6.18 -15.16
C ILE A 8 -0.77 -5.35 -15.67
N SER A 9 -1.99 -5.70 -15.24
CA SER A 9 -3.17 -4.95 -15.63
C SER A 9 -2.86 -3.47 -15.42
N PRO A 10 -3.24 -2.57 -16.33
CA PRO A 10 -2.98 -1.14 -16.17
C PRO A 10 -3.45 -0.64 -14.80
N ASP A 11 -4.48 -1.28 -14.25
CA ASP A 11 -4.97 -1.10 -12.88
C ASP A 11 -3.95 -1.48 -11.80
N ALA A 12 -3.23 -2.59 -11.94
CA ALA A 12 -2.20 -3.01 -10.99
C ALA A 12 -1.00 -2.05 -10.98
N ALA A 13 -0.59 -1.55 -12.15
CA ALA A 13 0.43 -0.52 -12.25
C ALA A 13 -0.02 0.80 -11.60
N MET A 14 -1.27 1.21 -11.85
CA MET A 14 -1.90 2.38 -11.23
C MET A 14 -1.92 2.26 -9.70
N LEU A 15 -2.31 1.10 -9.18
CA LEU A 15 -2.36 0.83 -7.74
C LEU A 15 -0.97 0.82 -7.12
N ALA A 16 0.01 0.18 -7.76
CA ALA A 16 1.39 0.16 -7.30
C ALA A 16 2.01 1.57 -7.23
N GLU A 17 1.65 2.47 -8.16
CA GLU A 17 2.09 3.86 -8.12
C GLU A 17 1.40 4.64 -7.00
N ALA A 18 0.10 4.43 -6.76
CA ALA A 18 -0.61 5.07 -5.66
C ALA A 18 -0.05 4.66 -4.28
N VAL A 19 0.25 3.36 -4.12
CA VAL A 19 0.91 2.81 -2.93
C VAL A 19 2.30 3.44 -2.74
N GLN A 20 3.09 3.59 -3.81
CA GLN A 20 4.38 4.26 -3.72
C GLN A 20 4.29 5.72 -3.29
N ARG A 21 3.32 6.49 -3.81
CA ARG A 21 3.08 7.88 -3.36
C ARG A 21 2.70 7.96 -1.89
N TRP A 22 1.94 6.98 -1.39
CA TRP A 22 1.62 6.89 0.03
C TRP A 22 2.87 6.69 0.89
N PHE A 23 3.77 5.78 0.48
CA PHE A 23 5.05 5.57 1.18
C PHE A 23 5.96 6.80 1.13
N ASP A 24 6.03 7.48 -0.01
CA ASP A 24 6.83 8.70 -0.20
C ASP A 24 6.33 9.84 0.70
N PHE A 25 5.01 10.02 0.80
CA PHE A 25 4.40 11.06 1.62
C PHE A 25 4.57 10.83 3.13
N HIS A 26 4.46 9.59 3.58
CA HIS A 26 4.50 9.26 5.01
C HIS A 26 5.89 8.87 5.52
N GLU A 27 6.88 8.71 4.63
CA GLU A 27 8.28 8.38 4.94
C GLU A 27 8.43 7.18 5.91
N VAL A 28 7.51 6.21 5.80
CA VAL A 28 7.44 5.04 6.68
C VAL A 28 8.30 3.90 6.16
N GLU A 29 8.83 3.12 7.09
CA GLU A 29 9.56 1.90 6.75
C GLU A 29 8.64 0.90 6.02
N ARG A 30 9.12 0.40 4.88
CA ARG A 30 8.45 -0.65 4.12
C ARG A 30 8.63 -1.99 4.82
N THR A 31 7.77 -2.27 5.79
CA THR A 31 7.66 -3.63 6.36
C THR A 31 6.60 -4.43 5.61
N GLU A 32 6.70 -5.77 5.65
CA GLU A 32 5.72 -6.67 5.02
C GLU A 32 4.27 -6.41 5.47
N HIS A 33 4.11 -5.94 6.71
CA HIS A 33 2.81 -5.65 7.29
C HIS A 33 2.22 -4.35 6.74
N VAL A 34 3.03 -3.29 6.66
CA VAL A 34 2.60 -2.01 6.07
C VAL A 34 2.34 -2.18 4.59
N ASP A 35 3.22 -2.87 3.86
CA ASP A 35 3.07 -3.11 2.43
C ASP A 35 1.75 -3.84 2.10
N ARG A 36 1.46 -4.93 2.82
CA ARG A 36 0.19 -5.66 2.66
C ARG A 36 -1.02 -4.79 2.97
N PHE A 37 -0.99 -4.07 4.09
CA PHE A 37 -2.11 -3.22 4.50
C PHE A 37 -2.42 -2.12 3.48
N VAL A 38 -1.39 -1.42 3.01
CA VAL A 38 -1.52 -0.32 2.05
C VAL A 38 -1.95 -0.85 0.67
N CYS A 39 -1.45 -2.02 0.25
CA CYS A 39 -1.93 -2.69 -0.97
C CYS A 39 -3.41 -3.09 -0.88
N GLU A 40 -3.83 -3.73 0.22
CA GLU A 40 -5.24 -4.09 0.43
C GLU A 40 -6.16 -2.86 0.46
N ALA A 41 -5.71 -1.77 1.11
CA ALA A 41 -6.44 -0.50 1.13
C ALA A 41 -6.58 0.09 -0.27
N ALA A 42 -5.50 0.13 -1.06
CA ALA A 42 -5.52 0.60 -2.44
C ALA A 42 -6.54 -0.17 -3.29
N ILE A 43 -6.55 -1.51 -3.18
CA ILE A 43 -7.51 -2.37 -3.88
C ILE A 43 -8.94 -2.04 -3.44
N ARG A 44 -9.22 -1.87 -2.15
CA ARG A 44 -10.56 -1.50 -1.67
C ARG A 44 -11.02 -0.15 -2.19
N ILE A 45 -10.13 0.83 -2.31
CA ILE A 45 -10.43 2.14 -2.90
C ILE A 45 -10.75 1.95 -4.38
N TYR A 46 -9.98 1.16 -5.11
CA TYR A 46 -10.30 0.85 -6.51
C TYR A 46 -11.69 0.21 -6.67
N TRP A 47 -12.09 -0.72 -5.80
CA TRP A 47 -13.43 -1.31 -5.82
C TRP A 47 -14.55 -0.32 -5.49
N GLN A 48 -14.26 0.80 -4.81
CA GLN A 48 -15.22 1.87 -4.56
C GLN A 48 -15.48 2.76 -5.79
N GLY A 49 -14.74 2.56 -6.89
CA GLY A 49 -14.95 3.24 -8.16
C GLY A 49 -13.87 4.27 -8.51
N TYR A 50 -12.86 4.45 -7.66
CA TYR A 50 -11.71 5.31 -7.97
C TYR A 50 -10.82 4.64 -9.02
N ARG A 51 -10.56 5.34 -10.13
CA ARG A 51 -9.83 4.83 -11.32
C ARG A 51 -8.60 5.66 -11.68
N SER A 52 -8.18 6.58 -10.82
CA SER A 52 -7.01 7.42 -11.01
C SER A 52 -5.98 7.15 -9.93
N VAL A 53 -4.70 7.22 -10.29
CA VAL A 53 -3.60 7.13 -9.32
C VAL A 53 -3.74 8.21 -8.24
N ASP A 54 -4.01 9.44 -8.66
CA ASP A 54 -4.09 10.61 -7.78
C ASP A 54 -5.23 10.50 -6.76
N ASP A 55 -6.44 10.14 -7.21
CA ASP A 55 -7.57 9.89 -6.34
C ASP A 55 -7.27 8.79 -5.32
N VAL A 56 -6.74 7.65 -5.78
CA VAL A 56 -6.44 6.52 -4.90
C VAL A 56 -5.36 6.88 -3.89
N ALA A 57 -4.28 7.55 -4.31
CA ALA A 57 -3.22 8.01 -3.44
C ALA A 57 -3.72 9.04 -2.42
N THR A 58 -4.53 10.00 -2.85
CA THR A 58 -5.12 11.03 -1.97
C THR A 58 -5.99 10.40 -0.88
N VAL A 59 -6.86 9.46 -1.25
CA VAL A 59 -7.71 8.75 -0.29
C VAL A 59 -6.86 7.88 0.65
N LEU A 60 -5.84 7.20 0.12
CA LEU A 60 -4.86 6.44 0.91
C LEU A 60 -4.20 7.32 1.98
N ILE A 61 -3.65 8.46 1.56
CA ILE A 61 -2.92 9.39 2.42
C ILE A 61 -3.86 9.98 3.49
N ALA A 62 -5.07 10.40 3.09
CA ALA A 62 -6.03 11.02 3.99
C ALA A 62 -6.63 10.04 5.02
N THR A 63 -6.79 8.76 4.65
CA THR A 63 -7.59 7.81 5.44
C THR A 63 -6.75 6.85 6.28
N TYR A 64 -5.59 6.42 5.78
CA TYR A 64 -4.93 5.20 6.29
C TYR A 64 -3.71 5.41 7.19
N PHE A 65 -3.43 6.62 7.68
CA PHE A 65 -2.31 6.88 8.62
C PHE A 65 -2.60 6.47 10.08
N GLY A 66 -3.85 6.64 10.54
CA GLY A 66 -4.25 6.41 11.94
C GLY A 66 -4.03 4.99 12.50
N PRO A 67 -4.45 3.91 11.80
CA PRO A 67 -4.27 2.55 12.29
C PRO A 67 -2.81 2.08 12.23
N LEU A 68 -2.02 2.58 11.27
CA LEU A 68 -0.60 2.25 11.14
C LEU A 68 0.25 2.86 12.27
N ALA A 69 0.01 4.11 12.64
CA ALA A 69 0.69 4.76 13.77
C ALA A 69 0.54 4.00 15.11
N THR A 70 -0.58 3.29 15.27
CA THR A 70 -0.84 2.45 16.45
C THR A 70 -0.13 1.10 16.37
N ALA A 71 0.01 0.54 15.16
CA ALA A 71 0.66 -0.75 14.93
C ALA A 71 2.19 -0.69 15.06
N VAL A 72 2.86 0.43 14.71
CA VAL A 72 4.33 0.56 14.82
C VAL A 72 4.81 0.58 16.29
N ASN A 73 3.94 0.90 17.24
CA ASN A 73 4.28 0.88 18.68
C ASN A 73 4.10 -0.51 19.33
N ALA A 74 3.66 -1.54 18.60
CA ALA A 74 3.82 -2.89 19.10
C ALA A 74 5.34 -3.16 19.11
N PRO A 75 5.97 -3.45 20.27
CA PRO A 75 7.37 -3.78 20.28
C PRO A 75 7.54 -5.03 19.41
N SER A 76 8.17 -4.86 18.24
CA SER A 76 8.80 -5.97 17.55
C SER A 76 9.85 -6.50 18.53
N SER A 77 9.45 -7.47 19.35
CA SER A 77 10.35 -8.28 20.15
C SER A 77 11.30 -8.97 19.18
N SER A 78 12.37 -8.27 18.82
CA SER A 78 13.58 -8.88 18.31
C SER A 78 14.17 -9.67 19.47
N SER A 79 13.63 -10.88 19.68
CA SER A 79 14.26 -11.86 20.54
C SER A 79 15.50 -12.35 19.82
N VAL A 80 16.59 -11.61 19.99
CA VAL A 80 17.94 -12.11 19.73
C VAL A 80 18.18 -13.28 20.68
N HIS A 81 18.31 -14.49 20.13
CA HIS A 81 18.96 -15.60 20.81
C HIS A 81 19.78 -16.41 19.81
#